data_AF-A0A8J1LNM0-F1
#
_entry.id   AF-A0A8J1LNM0-F1
#
_cell.length_a   1.000
_cell.length_b   1.000
_cell.length_c   1.000
_cell.angle_alpha   90.00
_cell.angle_beta   90.00
_cell.angle_gamma   90.00
#
_symmetry.space_group_name_H-M   'P 1'
#
loop_
_entity.id
_entity.type
_entity.pdbx_description
1 polymer ?
#
loop_
_entity_poly.entity_id
_entity_poly.type
_entity_poly.pdbx_seq_one_letter_code
_entity_poly.pdbx_strand_id
1 'polypeptide(L)'
;MKVRKSSTPEEIKKRKKAVLFCLSPNKKEIVVEDTKQILVGDIGEAVEDPYRTFVNLLPLDDCRYGLYDATYETKESKKEDLVFIFWAPDNAPLKSKMIYASSKDAIKKKFTGIKHEWQVNGLDDIKDRCTLADKLGGNVVVSLEGVPLK
;
A
#
# COMPACT_ATOMS: atom_id res chain seq x y z
N MET A 1 -22.37 -6.82 -16.10
CA MET A 1 -22.05 -7.01 -14.66
C MET A 1 -21.06 -8.16 -14.55
N LYS A 2 -19.77 -7.90 -14.30
CA LYS A 2 -18.77 -8.95 -14.10
C LYS A 2 -18.84 -9.38 -12.63
N VAL A 3 -19.60 -10.43 -12.38
CA VAL A 3 -19.65 -11.14 -11.10
C VAL A 3 -18.22 -11.62 -10.81
N ARG A 4 -17.57 -11.05 -9.79
CA ARG A 4 -16.25 -11.52 -9.34
C ARG A 4 -16.45 -12.93 -8.82
N LYS A 5 -15.91 -13.92 -9.55
CA LYS A 5 -15.84 -15.33 -9.13
C LYS A 5 -15.28 -15.39 -7.72
N SER A 6 -15.98 -16.09 -6.84
CA SER A 6 -15.52 -16.51 -5.52
C SER A 6 -14.18 -17.23 -5.68
N SER A 7 -13.08 -16.57 -5.35
CA SER A 7 -11.74 -17.14 -5.42
C SER A 7 -11.61 -18.28 -4.42
N THR A 8 -10.99 -19.39 -4.83
CA THR A 8 -10.66 -20.50 -3.92
C THR A 8 -9.73 -20.01 -2.79
N PRO A 9 -9.76 -20.62 -1.60
CA PRO A 9 -8.89 -20.22 -0.48
C PRO A 9 -7.40 -20.24 -0.83
N GLU A 10 -6.99 -21.10 -1.77
CA GLU A 10 -5.61 -21.16 -2.30
C GLU A 10 -5.24 -19.96 -3.20
N GLU A 11 -6.19 -19.44 -3.98
CA GLU A 11 -5.98 -18.21 -4.77
C GLU A 11 -5.93 -16.96 -3.88
N ILE A 12 -6.70 -16.95 -2.78
CA ILE A 12 -6.66 -15.86 -1.81
C ILE A 12 -5.31 -15.83 -1.11
N LYS A 13 -4.72 -16.99 -0.75
CA LYS A 13 -3.36 -17.06 -0.20
C LYS A 13 -2.30 -16.48 -1.15
N LYS A 14 -2.46 -16.65 -2.47
CA LYS A 14 -1.56 -16.10 -3.49
C LYS A 14 -1.83 -14.63 -3.82
N ARG A 15 -2.90 -14.02 -3.29
CA ARG A 15 -3.21 -12.61 -3.53
C ARG A 15 -2.13 -11.74 -2.88
N LYS A 16 -1.60 -10.77 -3.62
CA LYS A 16 -0.65 -9.80 -3.09
C LYS A 16 -1.42 -8.79 -2.24
N LYS A 17 -1.13 -8.76 -0.94
CA LYS A 17 -1.65 -7.76 0.00
C LYS A 17 -0.94 -6.43 -0.19
N ALA A 18 0.38 -6.46 -0.21
CA ALA A 18 1.20 -5.29 -0.42
C ALA A 18 2.25 -5.57 -1.49
N VAL A 19 2.55 -4.59 -2.31
CA VAL A 19 3.63 -4.67 -3.29
C VAL A 19 4.32 -3.32 -3.42
N LEU A 20 5.64 -3.32 -3.35
CA LEU A 20 6.45 -2.14 -3.59
C LEU A 20 6.91 -2.09 -5.04
N PHE A 21 7.04 -0.87 -5.56
CA PHE A 21 7.61 -0.56 -6.85
C PHE A 21 8.74 0.43 -6.66
N CYS A 22 9.80 0.25 -7.43
CA CYS A 22 10.91 1.16 -7.50
C CYS A 22 11.11 1.60 -8.96
N LEU A 23 11.74 2.75 -9.15
CA LEU A 23 12.24 3.15 -10.45
C LEU A 23 13.48 2.30 -10.77
N SER A 24 13.51 1.78 -11.99
CA SER A 24 14.71 1.17 -12.59
C SER A 24 15.91 2.10 -12.41
N PRO A 25 17.16 1.59 -12.28
CA PRO A 25 18.37 2.41 -12.20
C PRO A 25 18.49 3.40 -13.37
N ASN A 26 17.91 3.07 -14.52
CA ASN A 26 17.83 3.94 -15.69
C ASN A 26 16.81 5.08 -15.56
N LYS A 27 15.99 5.11 -14.49
CA LYS A 27 14.96 6.12 -14.18
C LYS A 27 13.88 6.26 -15.26
N LYS A 28 13.75 5.29 -16.15
CA LYS A 28 12.83 5.31 -17.30
C LYS A 28 11.63 4.37 -17.14
N GLU A 29 11.72 3.41 -16.23
CA GLU A 29 10.74 2.35 -16.06
C GLU A 29 10.47 2.14 -14.57
N ILE A 30 9.21 1.87 -14.24
CA ILE A 30 8.81 1.51 -12.88
C ILE A 30 8.76 -0.01 -12.83
N VAL A 31 9.59 -0.60 -11.98
CA VAL A 31 9.70 -2.04 -11.80
C VAL A 31 9.07 -2.45 -10.47
N VAL A 32 8.46 -3.63 -10.45
CA VAL A 32 7.97 -4.24 -9.21
C VAL A 32 9.17 -4.75 -8.43
N GLU A 33 9.19 -4.49 -7.13
CA GLU A 33 10.19 -5.09 -6.25
C GLU A 33 9.63 -6.35 -5.61
N ASP A 34 9.76 -7.48 -6.31
CA ASP A 34 9.23 -8.78 -5.89
C ASP A 34 9.82 -9.29 -4.56
N THR A 35 10.95 -8.77 -4.12
CA THR A 35 11.55 -9.06 -2.80
C THR A 35 10.82 -8.38 -1.65
N LYS A 36 10.00 -7.36 -1.92
CA LYS A 36 9.28 -6.58 -0.90
C LYS A 36 7.79 -6.54 -1.19
N GLN A 37 7.21 -7.73 -1.31
CA GLN A 37 5.77 -7.95 -1.41
C GLN A 37 5.28 -8.76 -0.21
N ILE A 38 4.04 -8.52 0.20
CA ILE A 38 3.36 -9.24 1.27
C ILE A 38 2.19 -9.97 0.63
N LEU A 39 2.08 -11.28 0.85
CA LEU A 39 0.94 -12.06 0.39
C LEU A 39 -0.13 -12.09 1.48
N VAL A 40 -1.40 -12.14 1.08
CA VAL A 40 -2.53 -12.27 2.01
C VAL A 40 -2.42 -13.56 2.82
N GLY A 41 -1.87 -14.63 2.22
CA GLY A 41 -1.70 -15.92 2.89
C GLY A 41 -0.65 -15.94 4.00
N ASP A 42 0.31 -15.00 3.99
CA ASP A 42 1.30 -14.86 5.06
C ASP A 42 0.72 -14.14 6.29
N ILE A 43 -0.40 -13.43 6.13
CA ILE A 43 -1.04 -12.65 7.19
C ILE A 43 -1.70 -13.60 8.19
N GLY A 44 -1.23 -13.58 9.43
CA GLY A 44 -1.67 -14.47 10.51
C GLY A 44 -0.92 -15.79 10.61
N GLU A 45 -0.02 -16.12 9.66
CA GLU A 45 0.83 -17.33 9.71
C GLU A 45 2.30 -16.95 9.95
N ALA A 46 2.88 -16.13 9.07
CA ALA A 46 4.27 -15.65 9.17
C ALA A 46 4.37 -14.15 9.52
N VAL A 47 3.30 -13.39 9.24
CA VAL A 47 3.24 -11.94 9.40
C VAL A 47 2.02 -11.59 10.24
N GLU A 48 2.22 -11.31 11.52
CA GLU A 48 1.14 -10.84 12.42
C GLU A 48 0.64 -9.45 12.01
N ASP A 49 1.56 -8.55 11.64
CA ASP A 49 1.26 -7.19 11.22
C ASP A 49 1.77 -6.90 9.81
N PRO A 50 0.93 -7.02 8.76
CA PRO A 50 1.33 -6.74 7.38
C PRO A 50 1.77 -5.29 7.23
N TYR A 51 1.08 -4.38 7.90
CA TYR A 51 1.39 -2.96 7.87
C TYR A 51 2.78 -2.65 8.45
N ARG A 52 3.10 -3.22 9.62
CA ARG A 52 4.40 -2.98 10.28
C ARG A 52 5.56 -3.56 9.47
N THR A 53 5.34 -4.73 8.87
CA THR A 53 6.28 -5.35 7.93
C THR A 53 6.49 -4.46 6.71
N PHE A 54 5.40 -3.93 6.14
CA PHE A 54 5.45 -2.99 5.04
C PHE A 54 6.25 -1.73 5.38
N VAL A 55 6.04 -1.14 6.56
CA VAL A 55 6.82 0.01 7.03
C VAL A 55 8.31 -0.33 7.17
N ASN A 56 8.65 -1.50 7.71
CA ASN A 56 10.05 -1.94 7.84
C ASN A 56 10.73 -2.19 6.47
N LEU A 57 9.96 -2.49 5.42
CA LEU A 57 10.48 -2.70 4.07
C LEU A 57 10.83 -1.38 3.36
N LEU A 58 10.36 -0.22 3.87
CA LEU A 58 10.58 1.09 3.26
C LEU A 58 11.95 1.67 3.65
N PRO A 59 12.78 2.07 2.68
CA PRO A 59 14.06 2.72 2.94
C PRO A 59 13.87 4.20 3.31
N LEU A 60 14.70 4.70 4.22
CA LEU A 60 14.72 6.12 4.61
C LEU A 60 15.38 7.03 3.58
N ASP A 61 16.30 6.48 2.77
CA ASP A 61 17.10 7.23 1.81
C ASP A 61 16.54 7.21 0.38
N ASP A 62 15.47 6.45 0.13
CA ASP A 62 14.91 6.27 -1.20
C ASP A 62 13.39 6.40 -1.24
N CYS A 63 12.90 6.97 -2.34
CA CYS A 63 11.46 7.02 -2.62
C CYS A 63 10.99 5.72 -3.26
N ARG A 64 9.75 5.34 -2.99
CA ARG A 64 9.11 4.14 -3.55
C ARG A 64 7.63 4.35 -3.76
N TYR A 65 7.04 3.58 -4.66
CA TYR A 65 5.58 3.43 -4.67
C TYR A 65 5.22 2.12 -4.00
N GLY A 66 4.05 2.09 -3.37
CA GLY A 66 3.45 0.92 -2.82
C GLY A 66 2.01 0.83 -3.26
N LEU A 67 1.55 -0.38 -3.51
CA LEU A 67 0.13 -0.69 -3.46
C LEU A 67 -0.13 -1.52 -2.23
N TYR A 68 -1.11 -1.10 -1.45
CA TYR A 68 -1.53 -1.78 -0.25
C TYR A 68 -3.03 -2.01 -0.33
N ASP A 69 -3.43 -3.28 -0.34
CA ASP A 69 -4.82 -3.69 -0.25
C ASP A 69 -5.23 -3.61 1.23
N ALA A 70 -5.81 -2.48 1.62
CA ALA A 70 -6.22 -2.26 3.00
C ALA A 70 -7.61 -2.86 3.22
N THR A 71 -7.71 -3.78 4.17
CA THR A 71 -8.96 -4.33 4.63
C THR A 71 -9.38 -3.60 5.88
N TYR A 72 -10.54 -2.95 5.85
CA TYR A 72 -11.05 -2.17 6.96
C TYR A 72 -12.51 -2.52 7.22
N GLU A 73 -12.94 -2.44 8.47
CA GLU A 73 -14.34 -2.66 8.83
C GLU A 73 -14.98 -1.36 9.23
N THR A 74 -16.10 -1.07 8.62
CA THR A 74 -17.00 0.00 9.07
C THR A 74 -18.05 -0.59 9.99
N LYS A 75 -18.81 0.27 10.67
CA LYS A 75 -19.91 -0.13 11.57
C LYS A 75 -20.94 -1.06 10.91
N GLU A 76 -21.04 -1.04 9.58
CA GLU A 76 -22.03 -1.80 8.82
C GLU A 76 -21.44 -2.97 8.04
N SER A 77 -20.18 -2.91 7.61
CA SER A 77 -19.61 -3.95 6.74
C SER A 77 -18.08 -3.93 6.68
N LYS A 78 -17.50 -5.08 6.40
CA LYS A 78 -16.09 -5.22 6.02
C LYS A 78 -15.88 -4.82 4.56
N LYS A 79 -14.89 -3.97 4.30
CA LYS A 79 -14.52 -3.48 2.97
C LYS A 79 -13.02 -3.69 2.71
N GLU A 80 -12.70 -3.77 1.44
CA GLU A 80 -11.32 -3.88 0.94
C GLU A 80 -11.15 -2.80 -0.13
N ASP A 81 -10.18 -1.89 0.07
CA ASP A 81 -9.83 -0.90 -0.94
C ASP A 81 -8.31 -0.88 -1.17
N LEU A 82 -7.95 -0.74 -2.45
CA LEU A 82 -6.57 -0.59 -2.87
C LEU A 82 -6.12 0.86 -2.65
N VAL A 83 -5.09 1.01 -1.82
CA VAL A 83 -4.44 2.28 -1.50
C VAL A 83 -3.11 2.34 -2.23
N PHE A 84 -2.93 3.40 -3.01
CA PHE A 84 -1.65 3.73 -3.61
C PHE A 84 -0.84 4.59 -2.67
N ILE A 85 0.21 4.02 -2.13
CA ILE A 85 1.13 4.65 -1.20
C ILE A 85 2.29 5.24 -2.00
N PHE A 86 2.52 6.54 -1.88
CA PHE A 86 3.71 7.18 -2.41
C PHE A 86 4.63 7.54 -1.26
N TRP A 87 5.70 6.75 -1.11
CA TRP A 87 6.73 6.94 -0.10
C TRP A 87 7.82 7.87 -0.60
N ALA A 88 7.98 9.02 0.04
CA ALA A 88 8.94 10.05 -0.34
C ALA A 88 9.63 10.65 0.90
N PRO A 89 10.55 9.91 1.54
CA PRO A 89 11.10 10.29 2.84
C PRO A 89 11.89 11.60 2.74
N ASP A 90 11.87 12.43 3.78
CA ASP A 90 12.57 13.72 3.76
C ASP A 90 14.07 13.59 3.47
N ASN A 91 14.70 12.51 3.94
CA ASN A 91 16.11 12.22 3.72
C ASN A 91 16.46 11.82 2.27
N ALA A 92 15.48 11.40 1.46
CA ALA A 92 15.74 10.99 0.08
C ALA A 92 16.19 12.17 -0.80
N PRO A 93 17.08 11.92 -1.78
CA PRO A 93 17.60 12.96 -2.65
C PRO A 93 16.47 13.61 -3.46
N LEU A 94 16.50 14.95 -3.52
CA LEU A 94 15.49 15.75 -4.22
C LEU A 94 15.26 15.30 -5.67
N LYS A 95 16.34 14.91 -6.38
CA LYS A 95 16.24 14.37 -7.74
C LYS A 95 15.37 13.12 -7.81
N SER A 96 15.51 12.19 -6.86
CA SER A 96 14.65 11.00 -6.81
C SER A 96 13.20 11.40 -6.54
N LYS A 97 12.94 12.22 -5.53
CA LYS A 97 11.59 12.73 -5.23
C LYS A 97 10.93 13.36 -6.46
N MET A 98 11.66 14.18 -7.21
CA MET A 98 11.15 14.79 -8.43
C MET A 98 10.81 13.76 -9.51
N ILE A 99 11.71 12.81 -9.79
CA ILE A 99 11.45 11.78 -10.82
C ILE A 99 10.26 10.91 -10.42
N TYR A 100 10.17 10.51 -9.16
CA TYR A 100 9.02 9.77 -8.64
C TYR A 100 7.73 10.63 -8.65
N ALA A 101 7.79 11.91 -8.29
CA ALA A 101 6.61 12.77 -8.39
C ALA A 101 6.13 12.89 -9.86
N SER A 102 7.06 13.12 -10.80
CA SER A 102 6.76 13.21 -12.24
C SER A 102 6.25 11.89 -12.83
N SER A 103 6.73 10.75 -12.31
CA SER A 103 6.32 9.42 -12.79
C SER A 103 5.02 8.91 -12.13
N LYS A 104 4.53 9.60 -11.08
CA LYS A 104 3.30 9.24 -10.34
C LYS A 104 2.08 9.21 -11.27
N ASP A 105 1.93 10.22 -12.12
CA ASP A 105 0.80 10.31 -13.05
C ASP A 105 0.81 9.18 -14.09
N ALA A 106 2.00 8.75 -14.53
CA ALA A 106 2.14 7.66 -15.48
C ALA A 106 1.68 6.32 -14.89
N ILE A 107 2.09 6.00 -13.65
CA ILE A 107 1.66 4.78 -12.96
C ILE A 107 0.16 4.84 -12.62
N LYS A 108 -0.32 5.98 -12.10
CA LYS A 108 -1.73 6.18 -11.79
C LYS A 108 -2.61 6.01 -13.02
N LYS A 109 -2.19 6.50 -14.19
CA LYS A 109 -2.92 6.33 -15.46
C LYS A 109 -2.96 4.89 -15.94
N LYS A 110 -1.95 4.08 -15.60
CA LYS A 110 -1.92 2.63 -15.91
C LYS A 110 -2.81 1.82 -14.96
N PHE A 111 -2.86 2.19 -13.69
CA PHE A 111 -3.73 1.56 -12.70
C PHE A 111 -5.11 2.22 -12.70
N THR A 112 -5.98 1.80 -13.61
CA THR A 112 -7.37 2.28 -13.66
C THR A 112 -8.16 1.75 -12.46
N GLY A 113 -8.59 2.65 -11.57
CA GLY A 113 -9.45 2.31 -10.44
C GLY A 113 -8.82 2.41 -9.04
N ILE A 114 -7.60 2.97 -8.91
CA ILE A 114 -7.10 3.41 -7.59
C ILE A 114 -7.99 4.56 -7.13
N LYS A 115 -8.72 4.34 -6.03
CA LYS A 115 -9.59 5.36 -5.42
C LYS A 115 -8.86 6.18 -4.35
N HIS A 116 -7.94 5.54 -3.64
CA HIS A 116 -7.24 6.13 -2.51
C HIS A 116 -5.77 6.28 -2.85
N GLU A 117 -5.27 7.51 -2.80
CA GLU A 117 -3.85 7.81 -2.85
C GLU A 117 -3.41 8.35 -1.50
N TRP A 118 -2.25 7.88 -1.04
CA TRP A 118 -1.66 8.27 0.21
C TRP A 118 -0.20 8.61 -0.01
N GLN A 119 0.14 9.89 0.07
CA GLN A 119 1.52 10.35 0.04
C GLN A 119 2.05 10.42 1.46
N VAL A 120 3.23 9.83 1.67
CA VAL A 120 3.87 9.79 2.97
C VAL A 120 5.34 10.18 2.87
N ASN A 121 5.73 11.16 3.67
CA ASN A 121 7.08 11.72 3.65
C ASN A 121 7.90 11.34 4.89
N GLY A 122 7.31 10.65 5.86
CA GLY A 122 7.96 10.30 7.11
C GLY A 122 7.52 8.94 7.66
N LEU A 123 8.42 8.26 8.36
CA LEU A 123 8.12 6.94 8.92
C LEU A 123 7.02 7.01 9.97
N ASP A 124 6.89 8.14 10.64
CA ASP A 124 5.87 8.36 11.67
C ASP A 124 4.47 8.33 11.07
N ASP A 125 4.28 9.04 9.96
CA ASP A 125 3.01 9.15 9.26
C ASP A 125 2.59 7.81 8.65
N ILE A 126 3.54 7.04 8.08
CA ILE A 126 3.23 5.70 7.53
C ILE A 126 3.06 4.64 8.60
N LYS A 127 3.59 4.84 9.80
CA LYS A 127 3.43 3.91 10.92
C LYS A 127 2.10 4.12 11.61
N ASP A 128 1.55 5.32 11.51
CA ASP A 128 0.25 5.65 12.07
C ASP A 128 -0.87 4.97 11.25
N ARG A 129 -1.66 4.15 11.93
CA ARG A 129 -2.80 3.45 11.30
C ARG A 129 -4.00 4.38 11.16
N CYS A 130 -4.08 5.42 11.96
CA CYS A 130 -5.15 6.41 11.92
C CYS A 130 -5.06 7.22 10.62
N THR A 131 -3.84 7.60 10.18
CA THR A 131 -3.66 8.28 8.89
C THR A 131 -4.13 7.44 7.71
N LEU A 132 -3.83 6.14 7.71
CA LEU A 132 -4.33 5.23 6.68
C LEU A 132 -5.87 5.10 6.74
N ALA A 133 -6.43 4.99 7.94
CA ALA A 133 -7.88 4.93 8.15
C ALA A 133 -8.57 6.20 7.66
N ASP A 134 -7.98 7.38 7.92
CA ASP A 134 -8.45 8.68 7.42
C ASP A 134 -8.56 8.70 5.90
N LYS A 135 -7.55 8.14 5.22
CA LYS A 135 -7.55 8.02 3.77
C LYS A 135 -8.60 7.05 3.24
N LEU A 136 -8.91 5.98 3.96
CA LEU A 136 -9.87 4.95 3.52
C LEU A 136 -11.32 5.35 3.75
N GLY A 137 -11.60 6.05 4.85
CA GLY A 137 -12.95 6.48 5.20
C GLY A 137 -13.06 7.35 6.44
N GLY A 138 -11.95 7.74 7.07
CA GLY A 138 -11.97 8.55 8.29
C GLY A 138 -12.80 7.91 9.36
N ASN A 139 -13.75 8.70 9.86
CA ASN A 139 -14.53 8.39 11.04
C ASN A 139 -15.52 7.21 10.88
N VAL A 140 -15.68 6.66 9.67
CA VAL A 140 -16.49 5.46 9.45
C VAL A 140 -15.72 4.17 9.66
N VAL A 141 -14.39 4.23 9.66
CA VAL A 141 -13.52 3.06 9.82
C VAL A 141 -13.35 2.76 11.31
N VAL A 142 -13.77 1.57 11.73
CA VAL A 142 -13.75 1.15 13.14
C VAL A 142 -12.53 0.27 13.42
N SER A 143 -12.18 -0.59 12.46
CA SER A 143 -10.98 -1.42 12.52
C SER A 143 -10.25 -1.42 11.18
N LEU A 144 -8.94 -1.60 11.24
CA LEU A 144 -8.06 -1.73 10.08
C LEU A 144 -7.20 -2.98 10.25
N GLU A 145 -7.24 -3.86 9.26
CA GLU A 145 -6.56 -5.17 9.28
C GLU A 145 -6.95 -6.02 10.50
N GLY A 146 -8.18 -5.88 10.99
CA GLY A 146 -8.67 -6.57 12.19
C GLY A 146 -8.22 -5.95 13.52
N VAL A 147 -7.41 -4.87 13.48
CA VAL A 147 -7.01 -4.12 14.68
C VAL A 147 -7.93 -2.91 14.85
N PRO A 148 -8.61 -2.75 16.00
CA PRO A 148 -9.47 -1.61 16.25
C PRO A 148 -8.65 -0.32 16.31
N LEU A 149 -9.11 0.71 15.59
CA LEU A 149 -8.59 2.07 15.70
C LEU A 149 -9.31 2.71 16.89
N LYS A 150 -8.55 3.15 17.89
CA LYS A 150 -9.05 3.56 19.20
C LYS A 150 -9.03 5.07 19.36
#